data_AF-A0A2E1HD00-F1
#
_entry.id   AF-A0A2E1HD00-F1
#
_cell.length_a   1.000
_cell.length_b   1.000
_cell.length_c   1.000
_cell.angle_alpha   90.00
_cell.angle_beta   90.00
_cell.angle_gamma   90.00
#
_symmetry.space_group_name_H-M   'P 1'
#
loop_
_entity.id
_entity.type
_entity.pdbx_description
1 polymer ?
#
loop_
_entity_poly.entity_id
_entity_poly.type
_entity_poly.pdbx_seq_one_letter_code
_entity_poly.pdbx_strand_id
1 'polypeptide(L)'
;MFSRLVAHWVYGGFLAGLLILALTPIFAATWPAALTLVFLQLPVYMVHQYEEHDDGRFAAAINAMIGKGKIVLDDAAVFVINIPGVWGVNLVSIWLAFGIGVGWGLIGVYLTLVNALAHIGQAIRLRSYNPGLATAVVLFLPVSIAGALIIGAVPGVGAGHHLVGLAVAIAIHAGIIAYVVTRRRRLA
;
A
#
# COMPACT_ATOMS: atom_id res chain seq x y z
N MET A 1 18.23 11.00 -15.16
CA MET A 1 17.35 11.53 -14.09
C MET A 1 16.33 10.48 -13.67
N PHE A 2 15.53 9.94 -14.60
CA PHE A 2 14.54 8.89 -14.32
C PHE A 2 15.12 7.64 -13.65
N SER A 3 16.28 7.13 -14.10
CA SER A 3 16.96 6.00 -13.47
C SER A 3 17.31 6.23 -11.99
N ARG A 4 17.67 7.47 -11.61
CA ARG A 4 17.92 7.83 -10.21
C ARG A 4 16.63 7.85 -9.37
N LEU A 5 15.51 8.24 -9.96
CA LEU A 5 14.21 8.15 -9.30
C LEU A 5 13.85 6.68 -9.05
N VAL A 6 14.00 5.82 -10.07
CA VAL A 6 13.77 4.37 -9.94
C VAL A 6 14.70 3.73 -8.90
N ALA A 7 15.95 4.17 -8.80
CA ALA A 7 16.90 3.61 -7.83
C ALA A 7 16.69 4.09 -6.38
N HIS A 8 16.14 5.30 -6.18
CA HIS A 8 16.15 5.95 -4.86
C HIS A 8 14.78 6.39 -4.34
N TRP A 9 13.68 6.02 -5.03
CA TRP A 9 12.33 6.41 -4.64
C TRP A 9 11.97 5.99 -3.20
N VAL A 10 12.48 4.84 -2.74
CA VAL A 10 12.19 4.29 -1.41
C VAL A 10 12.65 5.27 -0.32
N TYR A 11 13.85 5.83 -0.44
CA TYR A 11 14.38 6.77 0.54
C TYR A 11 13.66 8.12 0.50
N GLY A 12 13.34 8.62 -0.70
CA GLY A 12 12.55 9.83 -0.87
C GLY A 12 11.14 9.68 -0.29
N GLY A 13 10.50 8.53 -0.57
CA GLY A 13 9.20 8.16 0.00
C GLY A 13 9.25 8.05 1.51
N PHE A 14 10.23 7.34 2.06
CA PHE A 14 10.39 7.18 3.51
C PHE A 14 10.50 8.52 4.23
N LEU A 15 11.40 9.40 3.78
CA LEU A 15 11.61 10.72 4.40
C LEU A 15 10.38 11.61 4.25
N ALA A 16 9.72 11.60 3.09
CA ALA A 16 8.48 12.33 2.88
C ALA A 16 7.35 11.79 3.77
N GLY A 17 7.22 10.46 3.88
CA GLY A 17 6.25 9.79 4.74
C GLY A 17 6.44 10.16 6.20
N LEU A 18 7.68 10.13 6.72
CA LEU A 18 7.99 10.57 8.08
C LEU A 18 7.63 12.04 8.32
N LEU A 19 7.98 12.93 7.39
CA LEU A 19 7.64 14.35 7.49
C LEU A 19 6.12 14.56 7.52
N ILE A 20 5.39 13.91 6.61
CA ILE A 20 3.94 14.01 6.54
C ILE A 20 3.29 13.42 7.79
N LEU A 21 3.78 12.29 8.31
CA LEU A 21 3.31 11.71 9.57
C LEU A 21 3.52 12.69 10.74
N ALA A 22 4.69 13.32 10.83
CA ALA A 22 4.99 14.32 11.86
C ALA A 22 4.08 15.56 11.78
N LEU A 23 3.57 15.90 10.59
CA LEU A 23 2.61 16.98 10.39
C LEU A 23 1.16 16.57 10.71
N THR A 24 0.87 15.28 10.88
CA THR A 24 -0.49 14.76 11.14
C THR A 24 -1.21 15.47 12.30
N PRO A 25 -0.59 15.76 13.45
CA PRO A 25 -1.27 16.45 14.54
C PRO A 25 -1.85 17.82 14.15
N ILE A 26 -1.20 18.52 13.21
CA ILE A 26 -1.67 19.82 12.70
C ILE A 26 -2.97 19.64 11.90
N PHE A 27 -3.01 18.64 11.01
CA PHE A 27 -4.22 18.32 10.23
C PHE A 27 -5.34 17.77 11.13
N ALA A 28 -5.00 16.85 12.03
CA ALA A 28 -5.94 16.21 12.95
C ALA A 28 -6.58 17.19 13.94
N ALA A 29 -5.99 18.36 14.18
CA ALA A 29 -6.56 19.40 15.03
C ALA A 29 -7.84 20.02 14.44
N THR A 30 -8.03 19.94 13.11
CA THR A 30 -9.18 20.58 12.43
C THR A 30 -9.98 19.61 11.56
N TRP A 31 -9.37 18.51 11.13
CA TRP A 31 -10.02 17.55 10.26
C TRP A 31 -10.84 16.51 11.05
N PRO A 32 -12.00 16.09 10.52
CA PRO A 32 -12.68 14.92 11.04
C PRO A 32 -11.75 13.70 11.08
N ALA A 33 -11.88 12.86 12.11
CA ALA A 33 -11.07 11.65 12.27
C ALA A 33 -11.11 10.75 11.03
N ALA A 34 -12.27 10.62 10.39
CA ALA A 34 -12.45 9.86 9.16
C ALA A 34 -11.54 10.36 8.02
N LEU A 35 -11.51 11.67 7.75
CA LEU A 35 -10.65 12.24 6.70
C LEU A 35 -9.16 12.17 7.07
N THR A 36 -8.82 12.31 8.34
CA THR A 36 -7.46 12.11 8.83
C THR A 36 -6.98 10.67 8.59
N LEU A 37 -7.83 9.67 8.85
CA LEU A 37 -7.51 8.26 8.60
C LEU A 37 -7.39 7.93 7.11
N VAL A 38 -8.16 8.59 6.24
CA VAL A 38 -7.97 8.47 4.78
C VAL A 38 -6.62 9.07 4.36
N PHE A 39 -6.30 10.27 4.85
CA PHE A 39 -5.03 10.92 4.57
C PHE A 39 -3.83 10.08 5.02
N LEU A 40 -3.92 9.47 6.21
CA LEU A 40 -2.86 8.65 6.79
C LEU A 40 -2.50 7.41 5.96
N GLN A 41 -3.37 6.93 5.08
CA GLN A 41 -3.07 5.74 4.27
C GLN A 41 -1.80 5.92 3.43
N LEU A 42 -1.60 7.10 2.84
CA LEU A 42 -0.44 7.37 2.00
C LEU A 42 0.90 7.42 2.76
N PRO A 43 1.09 8.27 3.79
CA PRO A 43 2.37 8.37 4.46
C PRO A 43 2.70 7.11 5.28
N VAL A 44 1.69 6.38 5.78
CA VAL A 44 1.89 5.06 6.37
C VAL A 44 2.41 4.06 5.32
N TYR A 45 1.86 4.07 4.09
CA TYR A 45 2.38 3.26 2.99
C TYR A 45 3.82 3.58 2.64
N MET A 46 4.17 4.86 2.59
CA MET A 46 5.53 5.30 2.31
C MET A 46 6.54 4.79 3.34
N VAL A 47 6.15 4.75 4.63
CA VAL A 47 7.00 4.19 5.69
C VAL A 47 7.11 2.68 5.57
N HIS A 48 6.02 1.98 5.30
CA HIS A 48 6.04 0.53 5.07
C HIS A 48 6.93 0.12 3.89
N GLN A 49 6.88 0.88 2.79
CA GLN A 49 7.68 0.62 1.59
C GLN A 49 9.18 0.69 1.86
N TYR A 50 9.64 1.41 2.89
CA TYR A 50 11.04 1.35 3.31
C TYR A 50 11.40 -0.03 3.86
N GLU A 51 10.60 -0.57 4.78
CA GLU A 51 10.83 -1.93 5.29
C GLU A 51 10.72 -2.99 4.17
N GLU A 52 9.79 -2.80 3.23
CA GLU A 52 9.56 -3.74 2.14
C GLU A 52 10.67 -3.71 1.07
N HIS A 53 11.11 -2.51 0.66
CA HIS A 53 11.89 -2.32 -0.56
C HIS A 53 13.32 -1.81 -0.37
N ASP A 54 13.72 -1.40 0.83
CA ASP A 54 15.14 -1.07 1.09
C ASP A 54 16.03 -2.27 0.73
N ASP A 55 17.16 -1.98 0.08
CA ASP A 55 18.07 -2.94 -0.55
C ASP A 55 17.40 -3.99 -1.46
N GLY A 56 16.26 -3.66 -2.08
CA GLY A 56 15.57 -4.54 -3.03
C GLY A 56 14.97 -5.81 -2.40
N ARG A 57 14.85 -5.87 -1.07
CA ARG A 57 14.47 -7.07 -0.31
C ARG A 57 13.22 -7.78 -0.82
N PHE A 58 12.14 -7.05 -1.07
CA PHE A 58 10.90 -7.64 -1.60
C PHE A 58 11.08 -8.25 -2.99
N ALA A 59 11.75 -7.53 -3.91
CA ALA A 59 11.98 -8.04 -5.26
C ALA A 59 12.84 -9.30 -5.25
N ALA A 60 13.89 -9.33 -4.41
CA ALA A 60 14.71 -10.51 -4.20
C ALA A 60 13.89 -11.70 -3.67
N ALA A 61 13.03 -11.47 -2.67
CA ALA A 61 12.15 -12.50 -2.12
C ALA A 61 11.19 -13.08 -3.18
N ILE A 62 10.54 -12.22 -3.97
CA ILE A 62 9.63 -12.64 -5.04
C ILE A 62 10.37 -13.39 -6.16
N ASN A 63 11.54 -12.91 -6.57
CA ASN A 63 12.37 -13.56 -7.59
C ASN A 63 12.86 -14.94 -7.14
N ALA A 64 13.17 -15.11 -5.85
CA ALA A 64 13.52 -16.41 -5.28
C ALA A 64 12.31 -17.36 -5.22
N MET A 65 11.20 -16.92 -4.63
CA MET A 65 10.02 -17.76 -4.40
C MET A 65 9.27 -18.13 -5.69
N ILE A 66 9.05 -17.15 -6.57
CA ILE A 66 8.23 -17.33 -7.78
C ILE A 66 9.11 -17.48 -9.01
N GLY A 67 10.14 -16.64 -9.14
CA GLY A 67 11.03 -16.59 -10.30
C GLY A 67 11.97 -17.79 -10.43
N LYS A 68 12.22 -18.54 -9.35
CA LYS A 68 13.16 -19.68 -9.32
C LYS A 68 14.55 -19.33 -9.89
N GLY A 69 15.06 -18.15 -9.53
CA GLY A 69 16.34 -17.62 -10.01
C GLY A 69 16.25 -16.72 -11.25
N LYS A 70 15.06 -16.53 -11.83
CA LYS A 70 14.80 -15.57 -12.92
C LYS A 70 14.26 -14.25 -12.35
N ILE A 71 14.66 -13.12 -12.94
CA ILE A 71 14.18 -11.78 -12.57
C ILE A 71 12.77 -11.56 -13.15
N VAL A 72 11.76 -11.88 -12.35
CA VAL A 72 10.34 -11.71 -12.67
C VAL A 72 9.76 -10.40 -12.14
N LEU A 73 10.46 -9.76 -11.21
CA LEU A 73 10.18 -8.43 -10.70
C LEU A 73 11.49 -7.63 -10.70
N ASP A 74 11.58 -6.65 -11.61
CA ASP A 74 12.72 -5.74 -11.75
C ASP A 74 12.41 -4.37 -11.13
N ASP A 75 13.44 -3.53 -10.99
CA ASP A 75 13.34 -2.22 -10.32
C ASP A 75 12.31 -1.30 -10.99
N ALA A 76 12.20 -1.36 -12.32
CA ALA A 76 11.22 -0.59 -13.06
C ALA A 76 9.78 -1.02 -12.72
N ALA A 77 9.52 -2.32 -12.66
CA ALA A 77 8.22 -2.85 -12.26
C ALA A 77 7.91 -2.48 -10.79
N VAL A 78 8.87 -2.62 -9.88
CA VAL A 78 8.73 -2.22 -8.46
C VAL A 78 8.37 -0.74 -8.35
N PHE A 79 9.08 0.13 -9.09
CA PHE A 79 8.83 1.57 -9.09
C PHE A 79 7.41 1.89 -9.61
N VAL A 80 6.98 1.29 -10.72
CA VAL A 80 5.65 1.54 -11.32
C VAL A 80 4.53 1.05 -10.41
N ILE A 81 4.70 -0.12 -9.78
CA ILE A 81 3.73 -0.67 -8.83
C ILE A 81 3.57 0.27 -7.63
N ASN A 82 4.67 0.79 -7.08
CA ASN A 82 4.63 1.54 -5.84
C ASN A 82 4.30 3.02 -6.02
N ILE A 83 4.90 3.71 -6.99
CA ILE A 83 4.70 5.14 -7.17
C ILE A 83 3.35 5.41 -7.86
N PRO A 84 3.17 5.12 -9.17
CA PRO A 84 1.84 5.22 -9.78
C PRO A 84 0.77 4.32 -9.14
N GLY A 85 1.09 3.05 -8.89
CA GLY A 85 0.09 2.06 -8.48
C GLY A 85 -0.39 2.25 -7.04
N VAL A 86 0.50 2.41 -6.07
CA VAL A 86 0.12 2.59 -4.66
C VAL A 86 -0.08 4.06 -4.32
N TRP A 87 0.87 4.95 -4.62
CA TRP A 87 0.72 6.37 -4.25
C TRP A 87 -0.35 7.05 -5.08
N GLY A 88 -0.42 6.77 -6.39
CA GLY A 88 -1.45 7.33 -7.26
C GLY A 88 -2.86 6.90 -6.83
N VAL A 89 -3.07 5.62 -6.49
CA VAL A 89 -4.38 5.15 -6.02
C VAL A 89 -4.76 5.77 -4.67
N ASN A 90 -3.81 5.87 -3.73
CA ASN A 90 -4.06 6.57 -2.46
C ASN A 90 -4.37 8.06 -2.67
N LEU A 91 -3.64 8.74 -3.56
CA LEU A 91 -3.91 10.13 -3.92
C LEU A 91 -5.32 10.31 -4.48
N VAL A 92 -5.74 9.45 -5.40
CA VAL A 92 -7.10 9.45 -5.95
C VAL A 92 -8.12 9.19 -4.84
N SER A 93 -7.89 8.21 -3.97
CA SER A 93 -8.78 7.91 -2.84
C SER A 93 -8.94 9.11 -1.90
N ILE A 94 -7.84 9.81 -1.59
CA ILE A 94 -7.86 11.06 -0.80
C ILE A 94 -8.67 12.13 -1.53
N TRP A 95 -8.41 12.38 -2.81
CA TRP A 95 -9.16 13.40 -3.57
C TRP A 95 -10.65 13.11 -3.64
N LEU A 96 -11.05 11.86 -3.86
CA LEU A 96 -12.45 11.46 -3.86
C LEU A 96 -13.09 11.61 -2.47
N ALA A 97 -12.35 11.28 -1.40
CA ALA A 97 -12.84 11.42 -0.04
C ALA A 97 -13.11 12.88 0.35
N PHE A 98 -12.21 13.79 -0.02
CA PHE A 98 -12.35 15.22 0.25
C PHE A 98 -13.32 15.93 -0.69
N GLY A 99 -13.39 15.53 -1.96
CA GLY A 99 -14.17 16.23 -2.99
C GLY A 99 -15.56 15.69 -3.23
N ILE A 100 -15.80 14.38 -3.01
CA ILE A 100 -17.06 13.72 -3.35
C ILE A 100 -17.74 13.14 -2.10
N GLY A 101 -16.98 12.45 -1.26
CA GLY A 101 -17.51 11.88 -0.03
C GLY A 101 -16.57 10.89 0.62
N VAL A 102 -16.47 10.95 1.95
CA VAL A 102 -15.46 10.22 2.74
C VAL A 102 -15.47 8.70 2.53
N GLY A 103 -16.61 8.12 2.13
CA GLY A 103 -16.71 6.69 1.79
C GLY A 103 -15.73 6.24 0.71
N TRP A 104 -15.37 7.10 -0.26
CA TRP A 104 -14.37 6.79 -1.29
C TRP A 104 -12.94 6.68 -0.74
N GLY A 105 -12.72 7.15 0.49
CA GLY A 105 -11.49 6.91 1.25
C GLY A 105 -11.27 5.44 1.60
N LEU A 106 -12.33 4.61 1.57
CA LEU A 106 -12.21 3.17 1.79
C LEU A 106 -11.36 2.47 0.72
N ILE A 107 -11.15 3.07 -0.45
CA ILE A 107 -10.23 2.54 -1.47
C ILE A 107 -8.80 2.45 -0.92
N GLY A 108 -8.27 3.54 -0.36
CA GLY A 108 -6.94 3.54 0.28
C GLY A 108 -6.90 2.62 1.50
N VAL A 109 -7.94 2.64 2.32
CA VAL A 109 -8.04 1.79 3.52
C VAL A 109 -7.96 0.29 3.19
N TYR A 110 -8.76 -0.17 2.22
CA TYR A 110 -8.75 -1.58 1.84
C TYR A 110 -7.48 -1.97 1.09
N LEU A 111 -6.87 -1.04 0.33
CA LEU A 111 -5.55 -1.28 -0.28
C LEU A 111 -4.52 -1.60 0.80
N THR A 112 -4.43 -0.76 1.83
CA THR A 112 -3.54 -0.95 3.00
C THR A 112 -3.87 -2.23 3.77
N LEU A 113 -5.15 -2.49 4.06
CA LEU A 113 -5.58 -3.67 4.82
C LEU A 113 -5.25 -4.98 4.09
N VAL A 114 -5.58 -5.08 2.80
CA VAL A 114 -5.31 -6.29 2.01
C VAL A 114 -3.81 -6.55 1.92
N ASN A 115 -3.00 -5.50 1.77
CA ASN A 115 -1.56 -5.64 1.75
C ASN A 115 -1.02 -6.15 3.11
N ALA A 116 -1.50 -5.59 4.23
CA ALA A 116 -1.14 -6.10 5.55
C ALA A 116 -1.45 -7.58 5.73
N LEU A 117 -2.65 -8.00 5.31
CA LEU A 117 -3.08 -9.40 5.35
C LEU A 117 -2.23 -10.30 4.44
N ALA A 118 -1.75 -9.79 3.30
CA ALA A 118 -0.86 -10.53 2.42
C ALA A 118 0.49 -10.81 3.10
N HIS A 119 1.13 -9.81 3.71
CA HIS A 119 2.39 -9.99 4.45
C HIS A 119 2.23 -10.93 5.65
N ILE A 120 1.16 -10.76 6.43
CA ILE A 120 0.86 -11.63 7.58
C ILE A 120 0.59 -13.06 7.13
N GLY A 121 -0.25 -13.24 6.11
CA GLY A 121 -0.58 -14.55 5.55
C GLY A 121 0.64 -15.27 5.00
N GLN A 122 1.52 -14.55 4.29
CA GLN A 122 2.80 -15.08 3.82
C GLN A 122 3.69 -15.50 4.99
N ALA A 123 3.81 -14.66 6.04
CA ALA A 123 4.63 -14.97 7.21
C ALA A 123 4.17 -16.25 7.90
N ILE A 124 2.86 -16.40 8.09
CA ILE A 124 2.25 -17.60 8.68
C ILE A 124 2.51 -18.82 7.80
N ARG A 125 2.30 -18.69 6.48
CA ARG A 125 2.43 -19.81 5.52
C ARG A 125 3.86 -20.30 5.37
N LEU A 126 4.83 -19.39 5.40
CA LEU A 126 6.26 -19.67 5.28
C LEU A 126 6.94 -19.89 6.63
N ARG A 127 6.26 -19.58 7.74
CA ARG A 127 6.81 -19.57 9.10
C ARG A 127 8.11 -18.77 9.20
N SER A 128 8.16 -17.66 8.47
CA SER A 128 9.34 -16.82 8.35
C SER A 128 8.92 -15.36 8.24
N TYR A 129 9.78 -14.47 8.74
CA TYR A 129 9.66 -13.06 8.46
C TYR A 129 9.74 -12.80 6.95
N ASN A 130 9.00 -11.80 6.47
CA ASN A 130 9.12 -11.25 5.13
C ASN A 130 9.23 -9.72 5.19
N PRO A 131 9.90 -9.09 4.23
CA PRO A 131 10.02 -7.63 4.16
C PRO A 131 8.64 -6.97 4.16
N GLY A 132 8.41 -6.02 5.06
CA GLY A 132 7.13 -5.34 5.23
C GLY A 132 6.25 -5.90 6.37
N LEU A 133 6.58 -7.06 6.96
CA LEU A 133 5.76 -7.67 8.00
C LEU A 133 5.63 -6.81 9.28
N ALA A 134 6.70 -6.17 9.73
CA ALA A 134 6.65 -5.42 10.98
C ALA A 134 5.71 -4.22 10.86
N THR A 135 5.88 -3.40 9.83
CA THR A 135 5.03 -2.25 9.54
C THR A 135 3.62 -2.65 9.08
N ALA A 136 3.45 -3.82 8.45
CA ALA A 136 2.13 -4.39 8.21
C ALA A 136 1.36 -4.59 9.53
N VAL A 137 2.01 -5.10 10.56
CA VAL A 137 1.41 -5.33 11.88
C VAL A 137 1.27 -4.04 12.68
N VAL A 138 2.31 -3.21 12.74
CA VAL A 138 2.35 -2.05 13.66
C VAL A 138 1.75 -0.78 13.08
N LEU A 139 1.68 -0.65 11.75
CA LEU A 139 1.12 0.54 11.07
C LEU A 139 -0.13 0.19 10.24
N PHE A 140 -0.01 -0.71 9.27
CA PHE A 140 -1.11 -0.93 8.31
C PHE A 140 -2.34 -1.49 8.99
N LEU A 141 -2.20 -2.57 9.76
CA LEU A 141 -3.32 -3.23 10.41
C LEU A 141 -4.11 -2.27 11.32
N PRO A 142 -3.51 -1.55 12.30
CA PRO A 142 -4.27 -0.65 13.15
C PRO A 142 -4.90 0.52 12.39
N VAL A 143 -4.15 1.17 11.49
CA VAL A 143 -4.64 2.34 10.76
C VAL A 143 -5.77 1.99 9.79
N SER A 144 -5.66 0.86 9.10
CA SER A 144 -6.67 0.38 8.16
C SER A 144 -7.92 -0.15 8.86
N ILE A 145 -7.80 -0.85 9.99
CA ILE A 145 -8.96 -1.29 10.79
C ILE A 145 -9.70 -0.08 11.35
N ALA A 146 -8.97 0.87 11.96
CA ALA A 146 -9.58 2.11 12.44
C ALA A 146 -10.27 2.88 11.31
N GLY A 147 -9.61 2.99 10.15
CA GLY A 147 -10.18 3.59 8.94
C GLY A 147 -11.48 2.92 8.50
N ALA A 148 -11.50 1.58 8.39
CA ALA A 148 -12.67 0.84 7.94
C ALA A 148 -13.87 1.01 8.90
N LEU A 149 -13.61 1.01 10.21
CA LEU A 149 -14.65 1.17 11.23
C LEU A 149 -15.17 2.62 11.29
N ILE A 150 -14.27 3.60 11.37
CA ILE A 150 -14.65 5.01 11.58
C ILE A 150 -15.27 5.60 10.32
N ILE A 151 -14.73 5.31 9.14
CA ILE A 151 -15.32 5.79 7.87
C ILE A 151 -16.65 5.07 7.60
N GLY A 152 -16.71 3.75 7.86
CA GLY A 152 -17.94 2.97 7.68
C GLY A 152 -19.11 3.41 8.58
N ALA A 153 -18.81 4.06 9.71
CA ALA A 153 -19.82 4.62 10.60
C ALA A 153 -20.35 6.01 10.18
N VAL A 154 -19.76 6.64 9.16
CA VAL A 154 -20.21 7.98 8.70
C VAL A 154 -21.55 7.86 7.96
N PRO A 155 -22.56 8.69 8.27
CA PRO A 155 -23.83 8.71 7.54
C PRO A 155 -23.64 8.85 6.03
N GLY A 156 -24.31 7.98 5.26
CA GLY A 156 -24.18 7.93 3.79
C GLY A 156 -23.09 6.98 3.28
N VAL A 157 -22.20 6.50 4.14
CA VAL A 157 -21.23 5.44 3.77
C VAL A 157 -21.93 4.07 3.86
N GLY A 158 -22.35 3.55 2.71
CA GLY A 158 -22.95 2.21 2.61
C GLY A 158 -22.00 1.11 2.14
N ALA A 159 -22.50 -0.13 2.10
CA ALA A 159 -21.78 -1.33 1.67
C ALA A 159 -21.14 -1.19 0.27
N GLY A 160 -21.73 -0.39 -0.63
CA GLY A 160 -21.16 -0.11 -1.95
C GLY A 160 -19.74 0.46 -1.88
N HIS A 161 -19.45 1.36 -0.93
CA HIS A 161 -18.11 1.93 -0.77
C HIS A 161 -17.10 0.88 -0.29
N HIS A 162 -17.50 0.01 0.63
CA HIS A 162 -16.67 -1.10 1.10
C HIS A 162 -16.38 -2.09 -0.03
N LEU A 163 -17.40 -2.46 -0.81
CA LEU A 163 -17.25 -3.37 -1.94
C LEU A 163 -16.32 -2.80 -3.00
N VAL A 164 -16.46 -1.53 -3.35
CA VAL A 164 -15.56 -0.88 -4.31
C VAL A 164 -14.13 -0.83 -3.76
N GLY A 165 -13.95 -0.41 -2.51
CA GLY A 165 -12.62 -0.35 -1.90
C GLY A 165 -11.92 -1.71 -1.88
N LEU A 166 -12.63 -2.75 -1.44
CA LEU A 166 -12.12 -4.12 -1.43
C LEU A 166 -11.84 -4.64 -2.85
N ALA A 167 -12.73 -4.38 -3.81
CA ALA A 167 -12.56 -4.82 -5.20
C ALA A 167 -11.32 -4.19 -5.84
N VAL A 168 -11.10 -2.88 -5.64
CA VAL A 168 -9.90 -2.18 -6.14
C VAL A 168 -8.64 -2.77 -5.50
N ALA A 169 -8.64 -2.97 -4.18
CA ALA A 169 -7.52 -3.56 -3.46
C ALA A 169 -7.16 -4.96 -4.00
N ILE A 170 -8.16 -5.83 -4.15
CA ILE A 170 -7.97 -7.17 -4.71
C ILE A 170 -7.46 -7.11 -6.15
N ALA A 171 -8.04 -6.24 -6.99
CA ALA A 171 -7.65 -6.12 -8.40
C ALA A 171 -6.18 -5.71 -8.56
N ILE A 172 -5.69 -4.77 -7.74
CA ILE A 172 -4.28 -4.34 -7.76
C ILE A 172 -3.36 -5.52 -7.39
N HIS A 173 -3.62 -6.20 -6.28
CA HIS A 173 -2.80 -7.34 -5.85
C HIS A 173 -2.84 -8.51 -6.84
N ALA A 174 -4.02 -8.82 -7.37
CA ALA A 174 -4.18 -9.82 -8.41
C ALA A 174 -3.42 -9.45 -9.69
N GLY A 175 -3.42 -8.17 -10.06
CA GLY A 175 -2.66 -7.64 -11.19
C GLY A 175 -1.15 -7.82 -11.02
N ILE A 176 -0.60 -7.55 -9.82
CA ILE A 176 0.81 -7.79 -9.50
C ILE A 176 1.15 -9.27 -9.62
N ILE A 177 0.33 -10.15 -9.03
CA ILE A 177 0.54 -11.61 -9.13
C ILE A 177 0.49 -12.08 -10.59
N ALA A 178 -0.51 -11.63 -11.35
CA ALA A 178 -0.67 -11.98 -12.76
C ALA A 178 0.53 -11.52 -13.58
N TYR A 179 1.05 -10.31 -13.33
CA TYR A 179 2.26 -9.80 -13.96
C TYR A 179 3.47 -10.71 -13.70
N VAL A 180 3.75 -11.02 -12.42
CA VAL A 180 4.89 -11.86 -12.03
C VAL A 180 4.78 -13.26 -12.62
N VAL A 181 3.60 -13.89 -12.56
CA VAL A 181 3.37 -15.23 -13.13
C VAL A 181 3.52 -15.24 -14.65
N THR A 182 2.99 -14.22 -15.34
CA THR A 182 3.11 -14.11 -16.79
C THR A 182 4.57 -13.91 -17.20
N ARG A 183 5.32 -13.05 -16.49
CA ARG A 183 6.74 -12.83 -16.76
C ARG A 183 7.56 -14.11 -16.52
N ARG A 184 7.27 -14.85 -15.46
CA ARG A 184 7.87 -16.18 -15.22
C ARG A 184 7.65 -17.13 -16.40
N ARG A 185 6.43 -17.23 -16.93
CA ARG A 185 6.10 -18.11 -18.06
C ARG A 185 6.85 -17.72 -19.33
N ARG A 186 7.07 -16.43 -19.57
CA ARG A 186 7.82 -15.94 -20.74
C ARG A 186 9.32 -16.21 -20.64
N LEU A 187 9.84 -16.24 -19.41
CA LEU A 187 11.25 -16.53 -19.18
C LEU A 187 11.53 -18.02 -19.05
N ALA A 188 10.50 -18.87 -18.91
CA ALA A 188 10.57 -20.32 -18.71
C ALA A 188 11.21 -21.01 -19.92
#